data_AF-A0A1H5P538-F1
#
_entry.id   AF-A0A1H5P538-F1
#
_cell.length_a   1.000
_cell.length_b   1.000
_cell.length_c   1.000
_cell.angle_alpha   90.00
_cell.angle_beta   90.00
_cell.angle_gamma   90.00
#
_symmetry.space_group_name_H-M   'P 1'
#
loop_
_entity.id
_entity.type
_entity.pdbx_description
1 polymer ?
#
loop_
_entity_poly.entity_id
_entity_poly.type
_entity_poly.pdbx_seq_one_letter_code
_entity_poly.pdbx_strand_id
1 'polypeptide(L)'
;MNHPIPAGPPADRLRAALSDLLDGLPPKQAAGAVERLIANYRGATPTDAPILRDRADVVAYAAYRMPATFEAVRSALAAFADALPQGWAPGSHVDVGGGTGAATWAVTDTWAGARPVTVLDWAEPALALGREIAAANPALRDARWQRSRIGAALTIESTDLVTVSYVLNELDEPDRAALVDAAAAAAQAVVIAEAGTPAGYARIIEARDRLIAAGFHVAAPCPHSAACPIAPGTDWCHFSARVSRSSLHRRVKGGSLPYEDEKFSYVAATRFPPAPAPARVVRRPQIRKGQVLLDLCETDERLHRTTVTKRHGDLYKAARDADWGDPWPPG
;
A
#
# COMPACT_ATOMS: atom_id res chain seq x y z
N MET A 1 -21.26 16.60 -19.84
CA MET A 1 -21.57 17.54 -18.75
C MET A 1 -20.43 17.47 -17.76
N ASN A 2 -19.64 18.54 -17.61
CA ASN A 2 -18.55 18.60 -16.61
C ASN A 2 -19.17 18.58 -15.21
N HIS A 3 -19.10 17.44 -14.53
CA HIS A 3 -19.31 17.42 -13.09
C HIS A 3 -18.19 18.26 -12.45
N PRO A 4 -18.50 19.21 -11.54
CA PRO A 4 -17.48 19.95 -10.82
C PRO A 4 -16.62 18.94 -10.05
N ILE A 5 -15.29 19.02 -10.24
CA ILE A 5 -14.33 18.20 -9.48
C ILE A 5 -14.56 18.52 -7.99
N PRO A 6 -14.82 17.52 -7.13
CA PRO A 6 -15.05 17.78 -5.72
C PRO A 6 -13.84 18.50 -5.10
N ALA A 7 -14.06 19.62 -4.43
CA ALA A 7 -13.02 20.28 -3.65
C ALA A 7 -12.70 19.42 -2.42
N GLY A 8 -11.42 19.11 -2.17
CA GLY A 8 -11.00 18.34 -0.99
C GLY A 8 -9.69 17.57 -1.16
N PRO A 9 -9.21 16.91 -0.09
CA PRO A 9 -8.05 16.01 -0.15
C PRO A 9 -8.22 14.88 -1.17
N PRO A 10 -7.14 14.34 -1.75
CA PRO A 10 -7.19 13.20 -2.67
C PRO A 10 -7.99 12.00 -2.13
N ALA A 11 -7.87 11.67 -0.85
CA ALA A 11 -8.64 10.58 -0.22
C ALA A 11 -10.17 10.76 -0.34
N ASP A 12 -10.67 11.99 -0.15
CA ASP A 12 -12.10 12.27 -0.22
C ASP A 12 -12.61 12.25 -1.66
N ARG A 13 -11.82 12.79 -2.59
CA ARG A 13 -12.10 12.72 -4.03
C ARG A 13 -12.14 11.29 -4.53
N LEU A 14 -11.22 10.44 -4.08
CA LEU A 14 -11.22 9.02 -4.43
C LEU A 14 -12.50 8.34 -3.96
N ARG A 15 -12.88 8.58 -2.70
CA ARG A 15 -14.09 8.01 -2.10
C ARG A 15 -15.36 8.45 -2.85
N ALA A 16 -15.44 9.73 -3.21
CA ALA A 16 -16.53 10.27 -4.02
C ALA A 16 -16.58 9.62 -5.41
N ALA A 17 -15.47 9.59 -6.13
CA ALA A 17 -15.40 8.98 -7.47
C ALA A 17 -15.82 7.50 -7.48
N LEU A 18 -15.40 6.72 -6.48
CA LEU A 18 -15.82 5.33 -6.34
C LEU A 18 -17.31 5.19 -6.00
N SER A 19 -17.88 6.12 -5.22
CA SER A 19 -19.32 6.15 -4.94
C SER A 19 -20.12 6.46 -6.20
N ASP A 20 -19.73 7.49 -6.94
CA ASP A 20 -20.41 7.92 -8.17
C ASP A 20 -20.41 6.80 -9.23
N LEU A 21 -19.29 6.07 -9.35
CA LEU A 21 -19.19 4.91 -10.24
C LEU A 21 -20.15 3.79 -9.86
N LEU A 22 -20.32 3.50 -8.57
CA LEU A 22 -21.28 2.50 -8.10
C LEU A 22 -22.73 2.93 -8.33
N ASP A 23 -23.03 4.20 -8.05
CA ASP A 23 -24.38 4.76 -8.20
C ASP A 23 -24.78 4.88 -9.69
N GLY A 24 -23.80 5.00 -10.59
CA GLY A 24 -24.01 4.98 -12.03
C GLY A 24 -24.27 3.60 -12.65
N LEU A 25 -24.12 2.50 -11.91
CA LEU A 25 -24.40 1.15 -12.43
C LEU A 25 -25.91 0.83 -12.42
N PRO A 26 -26.44 0.10 -13.43
CA PRO A 26 -27.80 -0.42 -13.36
C PRO A 26 -28.00 -1.29 -12.10
N PRO A 27 -29.08 -1.11 -11.32
CA PRO A 27 -29.24 -1.77 -10.02
C PRO A 27 -29.06 -3.30 -10.05
N LYS A 28 -29.56 -3.97 -11.10
CA LYS A 28 -29.40 -5.43 -11.28
C LYS A 28 -27.96 -5.85 -11.53
N GLN A 29 -27.19 -5.06 -12.29
CA GLN A 29 -25.78 -5.35 -12.57
C GLN A 29 -24.91 -5.09 -11.35
N ALA A 30 -25.18 -3.99 -10.63
CA ALA A 30 -24.52 -3.70 -9.36
C ALA A 30 -24.75 -4.84 -8.35
N ALA A 31 -26.00 -5.27 -8.14
CA ALA A 31 -26.30 -6.37 -7.23
C ALA A 31 -25.58 -7.67 -7.64
N GLY A 32 -25.63 -8.04 -8.92
CA GLY A 32 -24.98 -9.26 -9.41
C GLY A 32 -23.46 -9.23 -9.30
N ALA A 33 -22.81 -8.10 -9.59
CA ALA A 33 -21.36 -7.95 -9.43
C ALA A 33 -20.94 -8.07 -7.96
N VAL A 34 -21.72 -7.49 -7.07
CA VAL A 34 -21.49 -7.53 -5.62
C VAL A 34 -21.68 -8.95 -5.06
N GLU A 35 -22.73 -9.67 -5.50
CA GLU A 35 -22.94 -11.07 -5.12
C GLU A 35 -21.79 -11.98 -5.57
N ARG A 36 -21.31 -11.80 -6.80
CA ARG A 36 -20.14 -12.54 -7.31
C ARG A 36 -18.87 -12.23 -6.53
N LEU A 37 -18.65 -10.96 -6.21
CA LEU A 37 -17.54 -10.54 -5.38
C LEU A 37 -17.62 -11.19 -3.98
N ILE A 38 -18.80 -11.23 -3.36
CA ILE A 38 -19.02 -11.93 -2.08
C ILE A 38 -18.70 -13.42 -2.21
N ALA A 39 -19.20 -14.09 -3.25
CA ALA A 39 -18.99 -15.52 -3.47
C ALA A 39 -17.51 -15.86 -3.65
N ASN A 40 -16.78 -15.07 -4.43
CA ASN A 40 -15.35 -15.26 -4.67
C ASN A 40 -14.49 -15.02 -3.41
N TYR A 41 -14.92 -14.13 -2.50
CA TYR A 41 -14.19 -13.83 -1.26
C TYR A 41 -14.59 -14.72 -0.07
N ARG A 42 -15.72 -15.43 -0.11
CA ARG A 42 -16.15 -16.38 0.93
C ARG A 42 -15.84 -17.85 0.60
N GLY A 43 -15.46 -18.16 -0.64
CA GLY A 43 -15.10 -19.50 -1.10
C GLY A 43 -13.62 -19.66 -1.45
N ALA A 44 -13.17 -20.90 -1.64
CA ALA A 44 -11.94 -21.19 -2.37
C ALA A 44 -12.20 -20.94 -3.86
N THR A 45 -11.45 -20.04 -4.48
CA THR A 45 -11.66 -19.61 -5.87
C THR A 45 -11.60 -20.80 -6.85
N PRO A 46 -12.60 -21.01 -7.71
CA PRO A 46 -12.42 -21.80 -8.93
C PRO A 46 -11.54 -21.00 -9.90
N THR A 47 -10.43 -21.60 -10.32
CA THR A 47 -9.32 -20.99 -11.07
C THR A 47 -9.61 -20.63 -12.55
N ASP A 48 -10.84 -20.75 -13.05
CA ASP A 48 -11.09 -20.79 -14.50
C ASP A 48 -11.97 -19.67 -15.08
N ALA A 49 -12.37 -18.65 -14.31
CA ALA A 49 -13.14 -17.51 -14.83
C ALA A 49 -12.42 -16.17 -14.58
N PRO A 50 -12.35 -15.25 -15.57
CA PRO A 50 -11.80 -13.91 -15.34
C PRO A 50 -12.59 -13.22 -14.22
N ILE A 51 -11.91 -12.65 -13.23
CA ILE A 51 -12.56 -11.89 -12.14
C ILE A 51 -13.18 -10.60 -12.68
N LEU A 52 -12.66 -10.07 -13.80
CA LEU A 52 -13.01 -8.79 -14.39
C LEU A 52 -13.63 -8.99 -15.78
N ARG A 53 -14.90 -9.42 -15.85
CA ARG A 53 -15.56 -9.80 -17.13
C ARG A 53 -16.27 -8.64 -17.81
N ASP A 54 -16.86 -7.77 -17.01
CA ASP A 54 -17.62 -6.62 -17.47
C ASP A 54 -17.36 -5.39 -16.57
N ARG A 55 -17.86 -4.23 -17.00
CA ARG A 55 -17.66 -2.97 -16.26
C ARG A 55 -18.17 -3.04 -14.82
N ALA A 56 -19.27 -3.73 -14.57
CA ALA A 56 -19.84 -3.82 -13.24
C ALA A 56 -18.94 -4.63 -12.29
N ASP A 57 -18.35 -5.73 -12.78
CA ASP A 57 -17.37 -6.52 -12.03
C ASP A 57 -16.12 -5.69 -11.67
N VAL A 58 -15.60 -4.89 -12.61
CA VAL A 58 -14.42 -4.02 -12.36
C VAL A 58 -14.74 -2.90 -11.36
N VAL A 59 -15.88 -2.24 -11.51
CA VAL A 59 -16.32 -1.18 -10.58
C VAL A 59 -16.54 -1.74 -9.18
N ALA A 60 -17.19 -2.89 -9.05
CA ALA A 60 -17.41 -3.55 -7.76
C ALA A 60 -16.07 -3.96 -7.11
N TYR A 61 -15.14 -4.52 -7.88
CA TYR A 61 -13.80 -4.85 -7.41
C TYR A 61 -13.04 -3.60 -6.95
N ALA A 62 -13.02 -2.53 -7.75
CA ALA A 62 -12.34 -1.28 -7.44
C ALA A 62 -12.89 -0.66 -6.16
N ALA A 63 -14.22 -0.55 -6.06
CA ALA A 63 -14.87 0.00 -4.87
C ALA A 63 -14.63 -0.83 -3.60
N TYR A 64 -14.24 -2.10 -3.72
CA TYR A 64 -13.97 -3.00 -2.60
C TYR A 64 -12.47 -3.13 -2.24
N ARG A 65 -11.55 -3.10 -3.21
CA ARG A 65 -10.10 -3.24 -2.96
C ARG A 65 -9.35 -1.93 -2.98
N MET A 66 -9.70 -1.00 -3.86
CA MET A 66 -8.93 0.22 -4.06
C MET A 66 -8.81 1.07 -2.78
N PRO A 67 -9.85 1.24 -1.93
CA PRO A 67 -9.70 1.96 -0.66
C PRO A 67 -8.72 1.30 0.31
N ALA A 68 -8.70 -0.02 0.37
CA ALA A 68 -7.79 -0.76 1.24
C ALA A 68 -6.34 -0.64 0.76
N THR A 69 -6.10 -0.81 -0.54
CA THR A 69 -4.77 -0.62 -1.14
C THR A 69 -4.30 0.83 -0.98
N PHE A 70 -5.20 1.81 -1.18
CA PHE A 70 -4.89 3.23 -0.98
C PHE A 70 -4.40 3.51 0.44
N GLU A 71 -5.14 3.06 1.47
CA GLU A 71 -4.76 3.32 2.86
C GLU A 71 -3.46 2.60 3.27
N ALA A 72 -3.24 1.36 2.80
CA ALA A 72 -2.02 0.61 3.04
C ALA A 72 -0.80 1.32 2.43
N VAL A 73 -0.89 1.70 1.15
CA VAL A 73 0.20 2.40 0.46
C VAL A 73 0.40 3.80 1.03
N ARG A 74 -0.67 4.53 1.36
CA ARG A 74 -0.58 5.85 2.01
C ARG A 74 0.13 5.77 3.35
N SER A 75 -0.14 4.74 4.16
CA SER A 75 0.56 4.52 5.42
C SER A 75 2.05 4.22 5.21
N ALA A 76 2.40 3.38 4.24
CA ALA A 76 3.79 3.10 3.87
C ALA A 76 4.52 4.36 3.38
N LEU A 77 3.86 5.16 2.53
CA LEU A 77 4.41 6.39 1.96
C LEU A 77 4.59 7.49 3.00
N ALA A 78 3.72 7.59 4.00
CA ALA A 78 3.90 8.54 5.10
C ALA A 78 5.18 8.24 5.89
N ALA A 79 5.32 6.99 6.36
CA ALA A 79 6.53 6.56 7.07
C ALA A 79 7.80 6.66 6.20
N PHE A 80 7.65 6.45 4.89
CA PHE A 80 8.71 6.65 3.92
C PHE A 80 9.10 8.13 3.83
N ALA A 81 8.15 9.03 3.58
CA ALA A 81 8.40 10.47 3.45
C ALA A 81 9.06 11.08 4.68
N ASP A 82 8.68 10.64 5.88
CA ASP A 82 9.30 11.06 7.15
C ASP A 82 10.79 10.67 7.24
N ALA A 83 11.20 9.61 6.55
CA ALA A 83 12.56 9.12 6.52
C ALA A 83 13.42 9.71 5.38
N LEU A 84 12.87 10.61 4.55
CA LEU A 84 13.60 11.19 3.43
C LEU A 84 14.24 12.53 3.79
N PRO A 85 15.29 12.95 3.04
CA PRO A 85 15.84 14.29 3.18
C PRO A 85 14.76 15.35 3.01
N GLN A 86 14.85 16.41 3.82
CA GLN A 86 13.87 17.50 3.81
C GLN A 86 13.70 18.07 2.40
N GLY A 87 12.46 18.20 1.95
CA GLY A 87 12.11 18.76 0.64
C GLY A 87 12.19 17.77 -0.51
N TRP A 88 12.57 16.50 -0.27
CA TRP A 88 12.47 15.48 -1.30
C TRP A 88 11.02 15.19 -1.67
N ALA A 89 10.73 15.16 -2.96
CA ALA A 89 9.49 14.68 -3.54
C ALA A 89 9.81 14.04 -4.90
N PRO A 90 9.09 12.99 -5.32
CA PRO A 90 9.35 12.36 -6.60
C PRO A 90 8.93 13.30 -7.75
N GLY A 91 9.86 13.58 -8.66
CA GLY A 91 9.62 14.34 -9.88
C GLY A 91 8.96 13.50 -10.97
N SER A 92 9.00 12.17 -10.87
CA SER A 92 8.30 11.20 -11.74
C SER A 92 7.93 9.93 -10.96
N HIS A 93 6.89 9.22 -11.41
CA HIS A 93 6.37 8.03 -10.75
C HIS A 93 5.94 6.94 -11.76
N VAL A 94 6.34 5.70 -11.51
CA VAL A 94 5.80 4.51 -12.18
C VAL A 94 5.13 3.58 -11.17
N ASP A 95 3.91 3.15 -11.44
CA ASP A 95 3.15 2.20 -10.64
C ASP A 95 3.01 0.86 -11.38
N VAL A 96 3.71 -0.18 -10.92
CA VAL A 96 3.76 -1.50 -11.57
C VAL A 96 2.76 -2.43 -10.91
N GLY A 97 1.88 -3.03 -11.72
CA GLY A 97 0.70 -3.73 -11.22
C GLY A 97 -0.31 -2.78 -10.61
N GLY A 98 -0.36 -1.54 -11.10
CA GLY A 98 -1.14 -0.48 -10.46
C GLY A 98 -2.66 -0.66 -10.61
N GLY A 99 -3.13 -1.49 -11.54
CA GLY A 99 -4.54 -1.78 -11.78
C GLY A 99 -5.38 -0.52 -11.95
N THR A 100 -6.20 -0.22 -10.93
CA THR A 100 -7.07 0.97 -10.89
C THR A 100 -6.37 2.22 -10.34
N GLY A 101 -5.09 2.12 -9.99
CA GLY A 101 -4.19 3.21 -9.64
C GLY A 101 -4.19 3.60 -8.16
N ALA A 102 -4.54 2.71 -7.23
CA ALA A 102 -4.61 3.03 -5.80
C ALA A 102 -3.33 3.69 -5.25
N ALA A 103 -2.16 3.18 -5.66
CA ALA A 103 -0.87 3.72 -5.26
C ALA A 103 -0.61 5.11 -5.85
N THR A 104 -1.00 5.38 -7.10
CA THR A 104 -0.89 6.73 -7.69
C THR A 104 -1.67 7.78 -6.90
N TRP A 105 -2.87 7.44 -6.41
CA TRP A 105 -3.64 8.31 -5.53
C TRP A 105 -2.91 8.56 -4.20
N ALA A 106 -2.37 7.50 -3.58
CA ALA A 106 -1.61 7.62 -2.33
C ALA A 106 -0.34 8.49 -2.49
N VAL A 107 0.35 8.38 -3.63
CA VAL A 107 1.50 9.23 -3.96
C VAL A 107 1.09 10.70 -4.11
N THR A 108 -0.06 11.01 -4.72
CA THR A 108 -0.56 12.40 -4.80
C THR A 108 -1.05 12.97 -3.47
N ASP A 109 -1.46 12.10 -2.54
CA ASP A 109 -1.84 12.48 -1.17
C ASP A 109 -0.60 12.78 -0.32
N THR A 110 0.46 12.00 -0.50
CA THR A 110 1.73 12.16 0.22
C THR A 110 2.54 13.36 -0.27
N TRP A 111 2.68 13.49 -1.60
CA TRP A 111 3.35 14.63 -2.22
C TRP A 111 2.40 15.35 -3.15
N ALA A 112 2.01 16.57 -2.78
CA ALA A 112 1.18 17.43 -3.61
C ALA A 112 1.89 17.83 -4.92
N GLY A 113 1.09 18.22 -5.92
CA GLY A 113 1.57 18.68 -7.22
C GLY A 113 1.47 17.62 -8.32
N ALA A 114 1.56 18.08 -9.57
CA ALA A 114 1.55 17.22 -10.74
C ALA A 114 2.97 16.70 -11.05
N ARG A 115 3.05 15.46 -11.53
CA ARG A 115 4.27 14.80 -11.99
C ARG A 115 3.92 13.83 -13.11
N PRO A 116 4.85 13.48 -14.01
CA PRO A 116 4.66 12.37 -14.93
C PRO A 116 4.39 11.09 -14.14
N VAL A 117 3.24 10.45 -14.42
CA VAL A 117 2.83 9.18 -13.82
C VAL A 117 2.60 8.17 -14.93
N THR A 118 3.17 6.97 -14.79
CA THR A 118 2.86 5.83 -15.66
C THR A 118 2.33 4.67 -14.81
N VAL A 119 1.15 4.15 -15.15
CA VAL A 119 0.59 2.93 -14.57
C VAL A 119 0.77 1.79 -15.56
N LEU A 120 1.43 0.72 -15.13
CA LEU A 120 1.67 -0.50 -15.89
C LEU A 120 0.83 -1.63 -15.30
N ASP A 121 -0.03 -2.24 -16.10
CA ASP A 121 -0.82 -3.40 -15.67
C ASP A 121 -1.17 -4.32 -16.85
N TRP A 122 -1.45 -5.60 -16.62
CA TRP A 122 -1.83 -6.52 -17.68
C TRP A 122 -3.34 -6.44 -18.00
N ALA A 123 -4.15 -6.00 -17.04
CA ALA A 123 -5.61 -5.99 -17.09
C ALA A 123 -6.15 -4.66 -17.66
N GLU A 124 -6.38 -4.62 -18.98
CA GLU A 124 -6.97 -3.47 -19.67
C GLU A 124 -8.26 -2.93 -19.02
N PRO A 125 -9.21 -3.76 -18.54
CA PRO A 125 -10.41 -3.25 -17.87
C PRO A 125 -10.09 -2.44 -16.60
N ALA A 126 -9.06 -2.84 -15.85
CA ALA A 126 -8.62 -2.11 -14.65
C ALA A 126 -7.97 -0.78 -15.02
N LEU A 127 -7.10 -0.76 -16.04
CA LEU A 127 -6.47 0.46 -16.55
C LEU A 127 -7.50 1.47 -17.07
N ALA A 128 -8.49 1.00 -17.83
CA ALA A 128 -9.56 1.84 -18.36
C ALA A 128 -10.37 2.48 -17.22
N LEU A 129 -10.74 1.70 -16.20
CA LEU A 129 -11.45 2.24 -15.04
C LEU A 129 -10.56 3.17 -14.21
N GLY A 130 -9.28 2.83 -14.02
CA GLY A 130 -8.33 3.68 -13.30
C GLY A 130 -8.18 5.06 -13.94
N ARG A 131 -8.11 5.13 -15.27
CA ARG A 131 -8.09 6.39 -16.03
C ARG A 131 -9.34 7.23 -15.80
N GLU A 132 -10.51 6.59 -15.74
CA GLU A 132 -11.77 7.26 -15.45
C GLU A 132 -11.81 7.81 -14.01
N ILE A 133 -11.42 7.00 -13.03
CA ILE A 133 -11.33 7.42 -11.63
C ILE A 133 -10.37 8.60 -11.49
N ALA A 134 -9.18 8.49 -12.08
CA ALA A 134 -8.13 9.50 -12.01
C ALA A 134 -8.51 10.87 -12.59
N ALA A 135 -9.53 10.95 -13.46
CA ALA A 135 -10.06 12.22 -13.96
C ALA A 135 -10.59 13.13 -12.84
N ALA A 136 -10.97 12.57 -11.68
CA ALA A 136 -11.35 13.32 -10.49
C ALA A 136 -10.16 13.92 -9.72
N ASN A 137 -8.91 13.61 -10.11
CA ASN A 137 -7.70 14.14 -9.49
C ASN A 137 -6.86 14.94 -10.49
N PRO A 138 -6.81 16.28 -10.40
CA PRO A 138 -6.02 17.11 -11.31
C PRO A 138 -4.54 16.74 -11.38
N ALA A 139 -3.95 16.20 -10.31
CA ALA A 139 -2.55 15.77 -10.29
C ALA A 139 -2.29 14.51 -11.16
N LEU A 140 -3.34 13.75 -11.50
CA LEU A 140 -3.28 12.54 -12.33
C LEU A 140 -3.86 12.77 -13.73
N ARG A 141 -4.17 14.01 -14.12
CA ARG A 141 -4.78 14.32 -15.42
C ARG A 141 -3.98 13.75 -16.60
N ASP A 142 -2.66 13.88 -16.54
CA ASP A 142 -1.74 13.47 -17.61
C ASP A 142 -1.12 12.09 -17.34
N ALA A 143 -1.68 11.32 -16.40
CA ALA A 143 -1.22 9.97 -16.10
C ALA A 143 -1.39 9.05 -17.32
N ARG A 144 -0.33 8.30 -17.64
CA ARG A 144 -0.32 7.32 -18.73
C ARG A 144 -0.72 5.97 -18.17
N TRP A 145 -1.67 5.31 -18.83
CA TRP A 145 -2.16 3.99 -18.43
C TRP A 145 -1.83 3.03 -19.57
N GLN A 146 -0.89 2.11 -19.32
CA GLN A 146 -0.28 1.28 -20.35
C GLN A 146 -0.42 -0.19 -20.01
N ARG A 147 -0.92 -0.95 -20.97
CA ARG A 147 -0.98 -2.40 -20.85
C ARG A 147 0.42 -2.98 -20.98
N SER A 148 0.87 -3.70 -19.95
CA SER A 148 2.17 -4.34 -19.91
C SER A 148 2.09 -5.68 -19.22
N ARG A 149 2.81 -6.68 -19.75
CA ARG A 149 2.98 -7.95 -19.04
C ARG A 149 4.10 -7.77 -18.03
N ILE A 150 3.80 -8.08 -16.78
CA ILE A 150 4.77 -8.06 -15.69
C ILE A 150 5.52 -9.40 -15.70
N GLY A 151 6.85 -9.33 -15.73
CA GLY A 151 7.71 -10.51 -15.76
C GLY A 151 9.10 -10.17 -16.32
N ALA A 152 9.84 -11.19 -16.78
CA ALA A 152 11.22 -11.03 -17.26
C ALA A 152 11.44 -9.98 -18.37
N ALA A 153 10.42 -9.68 -19.18
CA ALA A 153 10.49 -8.70 -20.26
C ALA A 153 10.01 -7.29 -19.87
N LEU A 154 9.68 -7.07 -18.58
CA LEU A 154 9.22 -5.78 -18.10
C LEU A 154 10.33 -4.74 -18.24
N THR A 155 10.03 -3.66 -18.95
CA THR A 155 10.89 -2.47 -19.00
C THR A 155 10.21 -1.32 -18.29
N ILE A 156 11.00 -0.59 -17.49
CA ILE A 156 10.54 0.59 -16.75
C ILE A 156 11.42 1.76 -17.20
N GLU A 157 10.80 2.85 -17.67
CA GLU A 157 11.52 4.09 -17.97
C GLU A 157 12.16 4.64 -16.68
N SER A 158 13.32 5.29 -16.81
CA SER A 158 13.97 5.90 -15.64
C SER A 158 13.02 6.86 -14.92
N THR A 159 12.91 6.69 -13.60
CA THR A 159 11.96 7.43 -12.78
C THR A 159 12.50 7.67 -11.37
N ASP A 160 11.91 8.60 -10.63
CA ASP A 160 12.31 8.87 -9.26
C ASP A 160 11.70 7.85 -8.30
N LEU A 161 10.43 7.48 -8.49
CA LEU A 161 9.70 6.56 -7.63
C LEU A 161 9.06 5.43 -8.43
N VAL A 162 9.28 4.18 -8.00
CA VAL A 162 8.47 3.03 -8.38
C VAL A 162 7.60 2.57 -7.21
N THR A 163 6.31 2.37 -7.45
CA THR A 163 5.42 1.65 -6.53
C THR A 163 5.04 0.30 -7.08
N VAL A 164 4.92 -0.69 -6.19
CA VAL A 164 4.48 -2.05 -6.47
C VAL A 164 3.52 -2.45 -5.36
N SER A 165 2.24 -2.67 -5.63
CA SER A 165 1.28 -2.96 -4.55
C SER A 165 0.36 -4.12 -4.90
N TYR A 166 0.36 -5.17 -4.08
CA TYR A 166 -0.53 -6.34 -4.18
C TYR A 166 -0.49 -7.03 -5.56
N VAL A 167 0.70 -7.12 -6.16
CA VAL A 167 0.92 -7.81 -7.43
C VAL A 167 1.97 -8.92 -7.34
N LEU A 168 2.87 -8.90 -6.36
CA LEU A 168 3.87 -9.96 -6.21
C LEU A 168 3.19 -11.30 -5.90
N ASN A 169 2.05 -11.29 -5.23
CA ASN A 169 1.23 -12.47 -4.99
C ASN A 169 0.63 -13.12 -6.24
N GLU A 170 0.58 -12.41 -7.36
CA GLU A 170 0.03 -12.89 -8.63
C GLU A 170 1.11 -13.49 -9.54
N LEU A 171 2.39 -13.33 -9.16
CA LEU A 171 3.54 -13.73 -9.95
C LEU A 171 4.23 -14.96 -9.37
N ASP A 172 4.82 -15.77 -10.24
CA ASP A 172 5.75 -16.80 -9.82
C ASP A 172 7.09 -16.19 -9.34
N GLU A 173 7.96 -17.01 -8.78
CA GLU A 173 9.22 -16.53 -8.19
C GLU A 173 10.15 -15.85 -9.20
N PRO A 174 10.37 -16.39 -10.41
CA PRO A 174 11.17 -15.71 -11.44
C PRO A 174 10.59 -14.36 -11.87
N ASP A 175 9.27 -14.24 -12.03
CA ASP A 175 8.67 -12.97 -12.45
C ASP A 175 8.64 -11.94 -11.31
N ARG A 176 8.47 -12.36 -10.04
CA ARG A 176 8.66 -11.47 -8.87
C ARG A 176 10.07 -10.91 -8.83
N ALA A 177 11.05 -11.79 -8.99
CA ALA A 177 12.47 -11.46 -9.02
C ALA A 177 12.76 -10.40 -10.10
N ALA A 178 12.35 -10.68 -11.33
CA ALA A 178 12.57 -9.79 -12.46
C ALA A 178 11.89 -8.42 -12.29
N LEU A 179 10.68 -8.38 -11.70
CA LEU A 179 10.00 -7.13 -11.39
C LEU A 179 10.84 -6.27 -10.43
N VAL A 180 11.27 -6.85 -9.30
CA VAL A 180 12.04 -6.10 -8.30
C VAL A 180 13.36 -5.61 -8.89
N ASP A 181 14.03 -6.44 -9.69
CA ASP A 181 15.29 -6.07 -10.35
C ASP A 181 15.08 -4.94 -11.38
N ALA A 182 13.99 -4.99 -12.16
CA ALA A 182 13.62 -3.92 -13.09
C ALA A 182 13.28 -2.61 -12.36
N ALA A 183 12.55 -2.68 -11.25
CA ALA A 183 12.23 -1.53 -10.42
C ALA A 183 13.50 -0.91 -9.83
N ALA A 184 14.41 -1.74 -9.30
CA ALA A 184 15.69 -1.30 -8.76
C ALA A 184 16.55 -0.62 -9.85
N ALA A 185 16.58 -1.17 -11.07
CA ALA A 185 17.37 -0.62 -12.17
C ALA A 185 16.87 0.76 -12.65
N ALA A 186 15.55 0.99 -12.63
CA ALA A 186 14.95 2.20 -13.19
C ALA A 186 14.80 3.36 -12.18
N ALA A 187 14.74 3.06 -10.87
CA ALA A 187 14.28 4.01 -9.86
C ALA A 187 15.36 4.55 -8.92
N GLN A 188 15.12 5.75 -8.37
CA GLN A 188 15.86 6.29 -7.21
C GLN A 188 15.26 5.83 -5.88
N ALA A 189 13.95 5.60 -5.84
CA ALA A 189 13.19 5.10 -4.70
C ALA A 189 12.20 4.02 -5.14
N VAL A 190 12.04 2.99 -4.30
CA VAL A 190 11.09 1.89 -4.55
C VAL A 190 10.26 1.65 -3.29
N VAL A 191 8.94 1.57 -3.45
CA VAL A 191 8.00 1.24 -2.37
C VAL A 191 7.16 0.03 -2.79
N ILE A 192 7.25 -1.05 -2.03
CA ILE A 192 6.58 -2.31 -2.31
C ILE A 192 5.67 -2.65 -1.14
N ALA A 193 4.40 -2.95 -1.41
CA ALA A 193 3.42 -3.35 -0.41
C ALA A 193 2.69 -4.65 -0.81
N GLU A 194 2.43 -5.50 0.16
CA GLU A 194 1.75 -6.79 0.01
C GLU A 194 0.79 -7.04 1.17
N ALA A 195 -0.10 -8.01 1.01
CA ALA A 195 -1.02 -8.39 2.08
C ALA A 195 -0.26 -8.83 3.35
N GLY A 196 -0.70 -8.37 4.52
CA GLY A 196 -0.07 -8.58 5.83
C GLY A 196 -0.25 -10.00 6.38
N THR A 197 0.15 -10.97 5.57
CA THR A 197 0.09 -12.42 5.78
C THR A 197 1.52 -12.97 5.85
N PRO A 198 1.72 -14.18 6.38
CA PRO A 198 3.05 -14.82 6.36
C PRO A 198 3.66 -14.89 4.95
N ALA A 199 2.85 -15.22 3.93
CA ALA A 199 3.31 -15.29 2.54
C ALA A 199 3.64 -13.91 1.96
N GLY A 200 2.80 -12.89 2.21
CA GLY A 200 3.09 -11.53 1.77
C GLY A 200 4.34 -10.95 2.42
N TYR A 201 4.53 -11.18 3.73
CA TYR A 201 5.76 -10.83 4.43
C TYR A 201 7.00 -11.49 3.83
N ALA A 202 6.94 -12.79 3.51
CA ALA A 202 8.06 -13.49 2.89
C ALA A 202 8.48 -12.85 1.55
N ARG A 203 7.50 -12.46 0.71
CA ARG A 203 7.77 -11.72 -0.55
C ARG A 203 8.38 -10.35 -0.31
N ILE A 204 7.94 -9.63 0.73
CA ILE A 204 8.51 -8.33 1.10
C ILE A 204 9.96 -8.47 1.57
N ILE A 205 10.29 -9.50 2.35
CA ILE A 205 11.68 -9.76 2.76
C ILE A 205 12.54 -10.12 1.55
N GLU A 206 12.06 -10.98 0.65
CA GLU A 206 12.77 -11.29 -0.60
C GLU A 206 13.04 -10.03 -1.44
N ALA A 207 12.02 -9.18 -1.63
CA ALA A 207 12.14 -7.94 -2.38
C ALA A 207 13.08 -6.94 -1.69
N ARG A 208 13.01 -6.84 -0.36
CA ARG A 208 13.89 -6.01 0.45
C ARG A 208 15.35 -6.41 0.27
N ASP A 209 15.66 -7.70 0.37
CA ASP A 209 17.03 -8.19 0.27
C ASP A 209 17.60 -7.97 -1.14
N ARG A 210 16.78 -8.13 -2.18
CA ARG A 210 17.14 -7.77 -3.56
C ARG A 210 17.42 -6.28 -3.74
N LEU A 211 16.58 -5.40 -3.19
CA LEU A 211 16.81 -3.95 -3.24
C LEU A 211 18.13 -3.56 -2.56
N ILE A 212 18.41 -4.13 -1.39
CA ILE A 212 19.68 -3.91 -0.67
C ILE A 212 20.87 -4.39 -1.50
N ALA A 213 20.78 -5.58 -2.10
CA ALA A 213 21.81 -6.10 -2.99
C ALA A 213 22.04 -5.21 -4.23
N ALA A 214 20.99 -4.52 -4.70
CA ALA A 214 21.06 -3.53 -5.78
C ALA A 214 21.57 -2.14 -5.34
N GLY A 215 22.01 -1.99 -4.09
CA GLY A 215 22.59 -0.77 -3.54
C GLY A 215 21.58 0.21 -2.94
N PHE A 216 20.37 -0.24 -2.59
CA PHE A 216 19.40 0.60 -1.88
C PHE A 216 19.61 0.53 -0.36
N HIS A 217 19.26 1.63 0.31
CA HIS A 217 19.11 1.72 1.76
C HIS A 217 17.62 1.66 2.13
N VAL A 218 17.27 0.85 3.12
CA VAL A 218 15.88 0.80 3.61
C VAL A 218 15.60 2.08 4.40
N ALA A 219 14.54 2.78 4.01
CA ALA A 219 14.06 3.99 4.67
C ALA A 219 12.91 3.69 5.65
N ALA A 220 12.03 2.76 5.29
CA ALA A 220 10.93 2.28 6.14
C ALA A 220 10.48 0.87 5.69
N PRO A 221 9.78 0.09 6.54
CA PRO A 221 9.52 0.32 7.96
C PRO A 221 10.73 0.04 8.84
N CYS A 222 11.65 -0.82 8.37
CA CYS A 222 12.82 -1.26 9.13
C CYS A 222 13.73 -0.07 9.42
N PRO A 223 14.28 0.03 10.64
CA PRO A 223 15.23 1.09 10.99
C PRO A 223 16.65 0.80 10.49
N HIS A 224 16.86 -0.30 9.77
CA HIS A 224 18.16 -0.78 9.30
C HIS A 224 18.05 -1.50 7.94
N SER A 225 19.19 -1.60 7.25
CA SER A 225 19.37 -2.40 6.01
C SER A 225 20.02 -3.77 6.25
N ALA A 226 20.27 -4.18 7.50
CA ALA A 226 20.79 -5.51 7.81
C ALA A 226 19.75 -6.63 7.62
N ALA A 227 20.09 -7.90 7.86
CA ALA A 227 19.13 -9.00 7.80
C ALA A 227 17.94 -8.77 8.75
N CYS A 228 16.74 -9.20 8.37
CA CYS A 228 15.57 -9.08 9.25
C CYS A 228 15.74 -9.98 10.49
N PRO A 229 15.56 -9.46 11.72
CA PRO A 229 15.73 -10.25 12.95
C PRO A 229 14.66 -11.31 13.20
N ILE A 230 13.55 -11.30 12.45
CA ILE A 230 12.52 -12.35 12.54
C ILE A 230 13.04 -13.58 11.80
N ALA A 231 13.26 -14.67 12.55
CA ALA A 231 13.64 -15.95 11.96
C ALA A 231 12.54 -16.45 10.99
N PRO A 232 12.89 -16.88 9.76
CA PRO A 232 11.93 -17.37 8.79
C PRO A 232 11.01 -18.46 9.36
N GLY A 233 9.70 -18.34 9.10
CA GLY A 233 8.69 -19.30 9.56
C GLY A 233 8.27 -19.19 11.03
N THR A 234 8.91 -18.34 11.83
CA THR A 234 8.55 -18.17 13.27
C THR A 234 7.49 -17.10 13.50
N ASP A 235 7.54 -16.02 12.73
CA ASP A 235 6.60 -14.90 12.80
C ASP A 235 6.65 -14.10 11.49
N TRP A 236 5.84 -13.06 11.35
CA TRP A 236 5.88 -12.12 10.23
C TRP A 236 5.67 -10.66 10.66
N CYS A 237 6.42 -9.74 10.04
CA CYS A 237 6.21 -8.31 10.25
C CYS A 237 5.11 -7.78 9.33
N HIS A 238 4.10 -7.13 9.90
CA HIS A 238 3.02 -6.48 9.18
C HIS A 238 2.53 -5.27 9.97
N PHE A 239 1.64 -4.49 9.36
CA PHE A 239 1.01 -3.28 9.90
C PHE A 239 -0.48 -3.28 9.58
N SER A 240 -1.19 -2.26 10.03
CA SER A 240 -2.65 -2.16 9.92
C SER A 240 -3.04 -0.74 9.54
N ALA A 241 -3.67 -0.59 8.37
CA ALA A 241 -4.25 0.67 7.93
C ALA A 241 -5.76 0.62 8.11
N ARG A 242 -6.35 1.66 8.72
CA ARG A 242 -7.80 1.73 8.91
C ARG A 242 -8.48 2.25 7.64
N VAL A 243 -9.42 1.47 7.14
CA VAL A 243 -10.21 1.75 5.94
C VAL A 243 -11.64 2.07 6.34
N SER A 244 -12.15 3.21 5.90
CA SER A 244 -13.57 3.55 6.10
C SER A 244 -14.45 2.69 5.18
N ARG A 245 -15.43 1.98 5.75
CA ARG A 245 -16.33 1.12 4.98
C ARG A 245 -17.40 1.94 4.26
N SER A 246 -17.40 1.88 2.94
CA SER A 246 -18.55 2.31 2.13
C SER A 246 -19.80 1.48 2.42
N SER A 247 -20.97 1.95 1.98
CA SER A 247 -22.22 1.18 2.02
C SER A 247 -22.08 -0.18 1.34
N LEU A 248 -21.29 -0.25 0.27
CA LEU A 248 -20.95 -1.49 -0.41
C LEU A 248 -20.13 -2.45 0.48
N HIS A 249 -19.05 -1.96 1.10
CA HIS A 249 -18.23 -2.78 2.00
C HIS A 249 -19.03 -3.41 3.13
N ARG A 250 -19.96 -2.65 3.72
CA ARG A 250 -20.84 -3.15 4.78
C ARG A 250 -21.75 -4.28 4.29
N ARG A 251 -22.30 -4.17 3.07
CA ARG A 251 -23.10 -5.23 2.43
C ARG A 251 -22.29 -6.49 2.14
N VAL A 252 -21.07 -6.35 1.62
CA VAL A 252 -20.22 -7.48 1.21
C VAL A 252 -19.68 -8.27 2.40
N LYS A 253 -19.07 -7.60 3.38
CA LYS A 253 -18.38 -8.27 4.50
C LYS A 253 -19.28 -8.56 5.71
N GLY A 254 -20.55 -8.15 5.68
CA GLY A 254 -21.52 -8.44 6.75
C GLY A 254 -21.12 -7.88 8.13
N GLY A 255 -20.27 -6.86 8.17
CA GLY A 255 -19.78 -6.25 9.41
C GLY A 255 -20.57 -4.99 9.80
N SER A 256 -20.86 -4.85 11.09
CA SER A 256 -21.60 -3.71 11.67
C SER A 256 -20.74 -2.45 11.88
N LEU A 257 -19.42 -2.60 12.00
CA LEU A 257 -18.51 -1.47 12.21
C LEU A 257 -18.34 -0.64 10.93
N PRO A 258 -18.23 0.70 11.04
CA PRO A 258 -18.08 1.60 9.90
C PRO A 258 -16.67 1.61 9.30
N TYR A 259 -15.76 0.79 9.82
CA TYR A 259 -14.38 0.67 9.35
C TYR A 259 -13.91 -0.79 9.36
N GLU A 260 -12.81 -1.04 8.68
CA GLU A 260 -12.02 -2.26 8.78
C GLU A 260 -10.53 -1.96 8.77
N ASP A 261 -9.74 -2.92 9.21
CA ASP A 261 -8.29 -2.81 9.23
C ASP A 261 -7.73 -3.68 8.08
N GLU A 262 -7.11 -3.05 7.09
CA GLU A 262 -6.33 -3.74 6.07
C GLU A 262 -4.94 -4.01 6.64
N LYS A 263 -4.58 -5.29 6.70
CA LYS A 263 -3.25 -5.71 7.12
C LYS A 263 -2.32 -5.75 5.93
N PHE A 264 -1.13 -5.17 6.07
CA PHE A 264 -0.15 -5.11 4.98
C PHE A 264 1.28 -5.24 5.50
N SER A 265 2.18 -5.70 4.64
CA SER A 265 3.63 -5.68 4.84
C SER A 265 4.23 -4.82 3.74
N TYR A 266 5.31 -4.10 4.02
CA TYR A 266 5.93 -3.25 3.01
C TYR A 266 7.44 -3.08 3.21
N VAL A 267 8.11 -2.64 2.16
CA VAL A 267 9.47 -2.08 2.17
C VAL A 267 9.50 -0.82 1.34
N ALA A 268 10.16 0.21 1.85
CA ALA A 268 10.41 1.46 1.16
C ALA A 268 11.93 1.74 1.23
N ALA A 269 12.57 1.89 0.07
CA ALA A 269 14.03 1.96 -0.02
C ALA A 269 14.48 3.01 -1.04
N THR A 270 15.67 3.58 -0.83
CA THR A 270 16.25 4.65 -1.67
C THR A 270 17.71 4.39 -2.04
N ARG A 271 18.16 4.96 -3.16
CA ARG A 271 19.59 4.98 -3.55
C ARG A 271 20.41 6.05 -2.83
N PHE A 272 19.75 7.03 -2.25
CA PHE A 272 20.36 8.10 -1.46
C PHE A 272 20.13 7.82 0.03
N PRO A 273 20.96 8.38 0.95
CA PRO A 273 20.86 8.10 2.37
C PRO A 273 19.51 8.58 2.96
N PRO A 274 18.70 7.66 3.55
CA PRO A 274 17.53 8.04 4.33
C PRO A 274 17.92 8.32 5.79
N ALA A 275 16.95 8.80 6.57
CA ALA A 275 16.98 8.88 8.03
C ALA A 275 15.87 8.00 8.62
N PRO A 276 16.05 6.66 8.69
CA PRO A 276 15.05 5.77 9.26
C PRO A 276 14.76 6.11 10.72
N ALA A 277 13.58 5.71 11.20
CA ALA A 277 13.24 5.82 12.62
C ALA A 277 14.28 5.08 13.50
N PRO A 278 14.61 5.58 14.71
CA PRO A 278 15.55 4.89 15.61
C PRO A 278 15.06 3.51 16.05
N ALA A 279 13.75 3.36 16.20
CA ALA A 279 13.07 2.08 16.31
C ALA A 279 11.69 2.16 15.67
N ARG A 280 11.12 1.00 15.34
CA ARG A 280 9.78 0.87 14.77
C ARG A 280 8.93 -0.01 15.67
N VAL A 281 7.73 0.45 16.03
CA VAL A 281 6.73 -0.36 16.72
C VAL A 281 6.19 -1.42 15.76
N VAL A 282 6.53 -2.70 15.98
CA VAL A 282 6.20 -3.80 15.05
C VAL A 282 4.96 -4.59 15.44
N ARG A 283 4.33 -4.29 16.58
CA ARG A 283 3.05 -4.88 17.03
C ARG A 283 2.18 -3.81 17.66
N ARG A 284 0.87 -4.06 17.75
CA ARG A 284 -0.04 -3.18 18.50
C ARG A 284 0.45 -3.03 19.95
N PRO A 285 0.66 -1.80 20.44
CA PRO A 285 1.04 -1.56 21.83
C PRO A 285 0.10 -2.26 22.82
N GLN A 286 0.65 -2.96 23.80
CA GLN A 286 -0.15 -3.63 24.83
C GLN A 286 -0.31 -2.71 26.03
N ILE A 287 -1.45 -2.02 26.11
CA ILE A 287 -1.77 -1.13 27.21
C ILE A 287 -2.25 -1.96 28.42
N ARG A 288 -1.56 -1.79 29.56
CA ARG A 288 -1.92 -2.41 30.84
C ARG A 288 -2.05 -1.34 31.92
N LYS A 289 -2.56 -1.71 33.11
CA LYS A 289 -2.67 -0.78 34.24
C LYS A 289 -1.29 -0.24 34.64
N GLY A 290 -1.02 1.01 34.32
CA GLY A 290 0.21 1.72 34.68
C GLY A 290 1.44 1.47 33.80
N GLN A 291 1.31 0.71 32.71
CA GLN A 291 2.40 0.46 31.77
C GLN A 291 1.90 0.16 30.36
N VAL A 292 2.76 0.36 29.37
CA VAL A 292 2.57 -0.04 27.97
C VAL A 292 3.75 -0.91 27.56
N LEU A 293 3.49 -2.03 26.90
CA LEU A 293 4.53 -2.87 26.30
C LEU A 293 4.60 -2.58 24.80
N LEU A 294 5.79 -2.26 24.33
CA LEU A 294 6.09 -1.99 22.93
C LEU A 294 7.03 -3.07 22.42
N ASP A 295 6.66 -3.76 21.34
CA ASP A 295 7.57 -4.63 20.59
C ASP A 295 8.23 -3.78 19.50
N LEU A 296 9.54 -3.61 19.59
CA LEU A 296 10.34 -2.69 18.78
C LEU A 296 11.32 -3.45 17.90
N CYS A 297 11.45 -3.04 16.64
CA CYS A 297 12.62 -3.32 15.82
C CYS A 297 13.56 -2.12 15.91
N GLU A 298 14.83 -2.36 16.21
CA GLU A 298 15.84 -1.32 16.49
C GLU A 298 16.99 -1.36 15.49
N THR A 299 17.77 -0.27 15.40
CA THR A 299 18.90 -0.15 14.46
C THR A 299 20.01 -1.19 14.68
N ASP A 300 20.09 -1.80 15.88
CA ASP A 300 21.05 -2.83 16.24
C ASP A 300 20.62 -4.25 15.86
N GLU A 301 19.64 -4.37 14.95
CA GLU A 301 19.17 -5.63 14.36
C GLU A 301 18.47 -6.52 15.39
N ARG A 302 17.77 -5.92 16.36
CA ARG A 302 17.05 -6.67 17.40
C ARG A 302 15.57 -6.38 17.39
N LEU A 303 14.82 -7.44 17.72
CA LEU A 303 13.46 -7.33 18.20
C LEU A 303 13.46 -7.37 19.72
N HIS A 304 13.06 -6.26 20.34
CA HIS A 304 13.03 -6.14 21.78
C HIS A 304 11.68 -5.67 22.28
N ARG A 305 11.25 -6.20 23.43
CA ARG A 305 10.06 -5.73 24.13
C ARG A 305 10.44 -4.72 25.20
N THR A 306 10.06 -3.47 24.99
CA THR A 306 10.27 -2.38 25.95
C THR A 306 9.03 -2.14 26.80
N THR A 307 9.21 -1.94 28.11
CA THR A 307 8.12 -1.59 29.04
C THR A 307 8.20 -0.12 29.43
N VAL A 308 7.21 0.67 29.02
CA VAL A 308 7.08 2.07 29.41
C VAL A 308 6.06 2.18 30.54
N THR A 309 6.46 2.70 31.71
CA THR A 309 5.59 2.79 32.90
C THR A 309 5.27 4.24 33.25
N LYS A 310 4.26 4.46 34.10
CA LYS A 310 3.87 5.81 34.59
C LYS A 310 5.04 6.67 35.12
N ARG A 311 6.10 6.04 35.65
CA ARG A 311 7.29 6.77 36.15
C ARG A 311 8.06 7.49 35.04
N HIS A 312 7.87 7.09 33.78
CA HIS A 312 8.51 7.70 32.61
C HIS A 312 7.76 8.95 32.11
N GLY A 313 6.74 9.44 32.84
CA GLY A 313 6.11 10.74 32.58
C GLY A 313 5.52 10.86 31.17
N ASP A 314 6.00 11.84 30.39
CA ASP A 314 5.50 12.11 29.04
C ASP A 314 5.75 10.96 28.06
N LEU A 315 6.83 10.18 28.25
CA LEU A 315 7.08 8.98 27.46
C LEU A 315 5.98 7.93 27.66
N TYR A 316 5.37 7.85 28.85
CA TYR A 316 4.22 6.98 29.09
C TYR A 316 2.95 7.47 28.40
N LYS A 317 2.74 8.79 28.30
CA LYS A 317 1.63 9.35 27.52
C LYS A 317 1.83 9.02 26.05
N ALA A 318 3.00 9.30 25.50
CA ALA A 318 3.33 8.95 24.13
C ALA A 318 3.22 7.44 23.85
N ALA A 319 3.67 6.57 24.77
CA ALA A 319 3.52 5.12 24.59
C ALA A 319 2.05 4.67 24.54
N ARG A 320 1.15 5.37 25.26
CA ARG A 320 -0.29 5.06 25.21
C ARG A 320 -0.95 5.49 23.90
N ASP A 321 -0.41 6.54 23.30
CA ASP A 321 -0.92 7.14 22.07
C ASP A 321 -0.20 6.59 20.83
N ALA A 322 0.89 5.84 21.03
CA ALA A 322 1.62 5.17 19.96
C ALA A 322 0.73 4.13 19.26
N ASP A 323 0.87 4.08 17.95
CA ASP A 323 0.22 3.14 17.07
C ASP A 323 1.20 2.13 16.47
N TRP A 324 0.62 1.09 15.87
CA TRP A 324 1.37 0.06 15.20
C TRP A 324 2.02 0.60 13.92
N GLY A 325 3.34 0.63 13.89
CA GLY A 325 4.11 1.23 12.81
C GLY A 325 4.70 2.59 13.16
N ASP A 326 4.48 3.12 14.36
CA ASP A 326 5.05 4.39 14.76
C ASP A 326 6.57 4.32 14.98
N PRO A 327 7.30 5.43 14.74
CA PRO A 327 8.68 5.57 15.18
C PRO A 327 8.74 5.58 16.71
N TRP A 328 9.83 5.07 17.27
CA TRP A 328 10.06 5.09 18.71
C TRP A 328 11.54 5.38 19.06
N PRO A 329 11.84 6.23 20.05
CA PRO A 329 10.93 7.10 20.80
C PRO A 329 10.21 8.11 19.89
N PRO A 330 9.10 8.73 20.35
CA PRO A 330 8.48 9.83 19.62
C PRO A 330 9.50 10.96 19.41
N GLY A 331 9.55 11.50 18.19
CA GLY A 331 10.38 12.65 17.82
C GLY A 331 9.79 13.99 18.22
#